data_AF-A0A382K8U8-F1
#
_entry.id   AF-A0A382K8U8-F1
#
_cell.length_a   1.000
_cell.length_b   1.000
_cell.length_c   1.000
_cell.angle_alpha   90.00
_cell.angle_beta   90.00
_cell.angle_gamma   90.00
#
_symmetry.space_group_name_H-M   'P 1'
#
loop_
_entity.id
_entity.type
_entity.pdbx_description
1 polymer ?
#
loop_
_entity_poly.entity_id
_entity_poly.type
_entity_poly.pdbx_seq_one_letter_code
_entity_poly.pdbx_strand_id
1 'polypeptide(L)' 'MKSFKEITQELNEAKFKAPRGTKELKRDFVKAGGKTYEIVYVQNNKKKVEVYLDSTSMGDPYKDMKTAEKE' A
#
# COMPACT_ATOMS: atom_id res chain seq x y z
N MET A 1 -15.07 24.28 9.94
CA MET A 1 -13.90 24.28 9.06
C MET A 1 -13.00 23.15 9.54
N LYS A 2 -12.73 22.12 8.72
CA LYS A 2 -11.89 21.00 9.17
C LYS A 2 -10.48 21.51 9.44
N SER A 3 -9.84 21.01 10.48
CA SER A 3 -8.46 21.36 10.79
C SER A 3 -7.52 20.82 9.71
N PHE A 4 -6.39 21.49 9.52
CA PHE A 4 -5.34 21.02 8.61
C PHE A 4 -4.91 19.57 8.93
N LYS A 5 -4.91 19.19 10.22
CA LYS A 5 -4.61 17.83 10.67
C LYS A 5 -5.64 16.80 10.18
N GLU A 6 -6.92 17.11 10.26
CA GLU A 6 -8.00 16.25 9.76
C GLU A 6 -7.97 16.13 8.23
N ILE A 7 -7.69 17.24 7.54
CA ILE A 7 -7.53 17.23 6.07
C ILE A 7 -6.32 16.38 5.67
N THR A 8 -5.21 16.48 6.40
CA THR A 8 -4.01 15.66 6.15
C THR A 8 -4.27 14.18 6.42
N GLN A 9 -5.03 13.87 7.47
CA GLN A 9 -5.43 12.50 7.78
C GLN A 9 -6.37 11.93 6.71
N GLU A 10 -7.37 12.70 6.26
CA GLU A 10 -8.29 12.29 5.18
C GLU A 10 -7.60 12.15 3.81
N LEU A 11 -6.60 13.00 3.50
CA LEU A 11 -5.81 12.89 2.28
C LEU A 11 -4.81 11.72 2.32
N ASN A 12 -4.20 11.43 3.46
CA ASN A 12 -3.39 10.21 3.65
C ASN A 12 -4.26 8.95 3.61
N GLU A 13 -5.54 9.07 3.99
CA GLU A 13 -6.56 8.05 3.78
C GLU A 13 -7.18 8.10 2.37
N ALA A 14 -6.60 8.79 1.37
CA ALA A 14 -7.03 8.66 -0.03
C ALA A 14 -6.81 7.22 -0.49
N LYS A 15 -7.81 6.39 -0.18
CA LYS A 15 -7.73 4.94 -0.03
C LYS A 15 -7.19 4.34 -1.31
N PHE A 16 -5.98 3.79 -1.25
CA PHE A 16 -5.55 2.76 -2.17
C PHE A 16 -6.73 1.81 -2.44
N LYS A 17 -7.22 1.83 -3.68
CA LYS A 17 -8.34 0.97 -4.10
C LYS A 17 -7.74 -0.36 -4.50
N ALA A 18 -7.73 -1.30 -3.56
CA ALA A 18 -7.31 -2.66 -3.85
C ALA A 18 -8.13 -3.23 -5.03
N PRO A 19 -7.51 -3.93 -5.99
CA PRO A 19 -8.23 -4.54 -7.10
C PRO A 19 -9.34 -5.47 -6.62
N ARG A 20 -10.41 -5.62 -7.41
CA ARG A 20 -11.58 -6.41 -7.01
C ARG A 20 -11.19 -7.88 -6.78
N GLY A 21 -11.64 -8.46 -5.67
CA GLY A 21 -11.29 -9.84 -5.29
C GLY A 21 -9.89 -9.97 -4.70
N THR A 22 -9.29 -8.87 -4.26
CA THR A 22 -8.03 -8.90 -3.52
C THR A 22 -8.25 -8.50 -2.07
N LYS A 23 -7.36 -8.94 -1.18
CA LYS A 23 -7.40 -8.64 0.24
C LYS A 23 -6.17 -7.85 0.64
N GLU A 24 -6.34 -6.67 1.20
CA GLU A 24 -5.24 -5.92 1.81
C GLU A 24 -4.69 -6.73 3.00
N LEU A 25 -3.38 -6.99 2.97
CA LEU A 25 -2.66 -7.71 4.02
C LEU A 25 -2.00 -6.73 4.99
N LYS A 26 -1.36 -5.69 4.46
CA LYS A 26 -0.57 -4.73 5.22
C LYS A 26 -0.48 -3.41 4.45
N ARG A 27 -0.35 -2.32 5.19
CA ARG A 27 -0.09 -0.98 4.67
C ARG A 27 0.93 -0.29 5.56
N ASP A 28 2.02 0.18 4.96
CA ASP A 28 3.11 0.87 5.62
C ASP A 28 3.33 2.24 4.99
N PHE A 29 3.78 3.20 5.80
CA PHE A 29 4.14 4.54 5.34
C PHE A 29 5.61 4.80 5.65
N VAL A 30 6.44 4.88 4.61
CA VAL A 30 7.89 5.03 4.74
C VAL A 30 8.29 6.44 4.34
N LYS A 31 9.10 7.11 5.16
CA LYS A 31 9.67 8.41 4.81
C LYS A 31 11.06 8.23 4.22
N ALA A 32 11.23 8.63 2.96
CA ALA A 32 12.52 8.62 2.27
C ALA A 32 12.69 9.92 1.47
N GLY A 33 13.88 10.53 1.51
CA GLY A 33 14.17 11.75 0.75
C GLY A 33 13.24 12.94 1.04
N GLY A 34 12.70 13.03 2.27
CA GLY A 34 11.75 14.08 2.66
C GLY A 34 10.31 13.89 2.13
N LYS A 35 10.05 12.80 1.40
CA LYS A 35 8.71 12.39 0.95
C LYS A 35 8.22 11.20 1.77
N THR A 36 6.91 11.08 1.89
CA THR A 36 6.26 9.90 2.48
C THR A 36 5.75 9.05 1.34
N TYR A 37 6.08 7.76 1.36
CA TYR A 37 5.66 6.76 0.40
C TYR A 37 4.69 5.79 1.09
N GLU A 38 3.56 5.51 0.45
CA GLU A 38 2.62 4.48 0.85
C GLU A 38 3.01 3.15 0.21
N ILE A 39 3.24 2.11 1.03
CA ILE A 39 3.46 0.74 0.57
C ILE A 39 2.24 -0.10 0.96
N VAL A 40 1.57 -0.70 -0.01
CA VAL A 40 0.40 -1.56 0.22
C VAL A 40 0.66 -2.97 -0.28
N TYR A 41 0.49 -3.93 0.62
CA TYR A 41 0.59 -5.36 0.35
C TYR A 41 -0.80 -5.95 0.20
N VAL A 42 -1.04 -6.63 -0.91
CA VAL A 42 -2.35 -7.12 -1.30
C VAL A 42 -2.25 -8.58 -1.70
N GLN A 43 -3.11 -9.44 -1.14
CA GLN A 43 -3.23 -10.83 -1.57
C GLN A 43 -4.25 -10.94 -2.70
N ASN A 44 -3.83 -11.48 -3.84
CA ASN A 44 -4.73 -11.77 -4.94
C ASN A 44 -5.42 -13.14 -4.80
N ASN A 45 -6.40 -13.42 -5.66
CA ASN A 45 -7.13 -14.68 -5.70
C ASN A 45 -6.24 -15.93 -5.90
N LYS A 46 -5.02 -15.76 -6.43
CA LYS A 46 -4.03 -16.83 -6.61
C LYS A 46 -3.15 -17.03 -5.38
N LYS A 47 -3.49 -16.42 -4.24
CA LYS A 47 -2.73 -16.39 -2.98
C LYS A 47 -1.35 -15.75 -3.09
N LYS A 48 -1.04 -15.03 -4.18
CA LYS A 48 0.20 -14.28 -4.33
C LYS A 48 0.07 -12.88 -3.74
N VAL A 49 1.18 -12.28 -3.38
CA VAL A 49 1.25 -10.93 -2.79
C VAL A 49 1.68 -9.92 -3.85
N GLU A 50 0.81 -8.98 -4.15
CA GLU A 50 1.07 -7.81 -4.98
C GLU A 50 1.47 -6.65 -4.06
N VAL A 51 2.50 -5.90 -4.44
CA VAL A 51 2.99 -4.74 -3.70
C VAL A 51 2.76 -3.49 -4.53
N TYR A 52 2.23 -2.46 -3.88
CA TYR A 52 1.97 -1.17 -4.49
C TYR A 52 2.73 -0.09 -3.74
N LEU A 53 3.43 0.78 -4.47
CA LEU A 53 4.05 1.99 -3.95
C LEU A 53 3.29 3.20 -4.50
N ASP A 54 2.69 4.01 -3.62
CA ASP A 54 1.87 5.17 -4.01
C ASP A 54 0.84 4.81 -5.11
N SER A 55 0.12 3.70 -4.92
CA SER A 55 -0.83 3.11 -5.88
C SER A 55 -0.25 2.59 -7.20
N THR A 56 1.07 2.59 -7.37
CA THR A 56 1.76 2.02 -8.54
C THR A 56 2.23 0.59 -8.22
N SER A 57 1.93 -0.37 -9.09
CA SER A 57 2.39 -1.75 -8.91
C SER A 57 3.91 -1.82 -8.98
N MET A 58 4.54 -2.48 -8.00
CA MET A 58 5.98 -2.77 -7.99
C MET A 58 6.39 -3.86 -8.99
N GLY A 59 5.44 -4.45 -9.71
CA GLY A 59 5.70 -5.41 -10.78
C GLY A 59 5.16 -6.80 -10.47
N ASP A 60 6.04 -7.81 -10.58
CA ASP A 60 5.63 -9.20 -10.42
C ASP A 60 5.22 -9.54 -8.98
N PRO A 61 4.14 -10.31 -8.80
CA PRO A 61 3.65 -10.66 -7.48
C PRO A 61 4.53 -11.71 -6.79
N TYR A 62 4.83 -11.45 -5.52
CA TYR A 62 5.59 -12.32 -4.63
C TYR A 62 4.80 -13.57 -4.24
N LYS A 63 5.53 -14.63 -3.89
CA LYS A 63 4.93 -15.90 -3.43
C LYS A 63 4.17 -15.72 -2.11
N ASP A 64 4.73 -14.95 -1.18
CA ASP A 64 4.19 -14.71 0.16
C ASP A 64 4.74 -13.40 0.75
N MET A 65 4.20 -13.00 1.90
CA MET A 65 4.60 -11.77 2.61
C MET A 65 6.06 -11.78 3.06
N LYS A 66 6.63 -12.95 3.39
CA LYS A 66 8.02 -13.00 3.88
C LYS A 66 9.00 -12.66 2.77
N THR A 67 8.71 -13.12 1.55
CA THR A 67 9.51 -12.73 0.38
C THR A 67 9.32 -11.24 0.07
N ALA A 68 8.09 -10.74 0.16
CA ALA A 68 7.76 -9.34 -0.14
C ALA A 68 8.34 -8.32 0.87
N GLU A 69 8.56 -8.70 2.12
CA GLU A 69 9.18 -7.82 3.14
C GLU A 69 10.72 -7.90 3.15
N LYS A 70 11.31 -8.90 2.48
CA LYS A 70 12.76 -9.12 2.49
C LYS A 70 13.47 -8.43 1.33
N GLU A 71 12.80 -8.27 0.19
CA GLU A 71 13.29 -7.49 -0.95
C GLU A 71 13.05 -5.99 -0.74
#